data_AF-A0A0K9P413-F1
#
_entry.id   AF-A0A0K9P413-F1
#
_cell.length_a   1.000
_cell.length_b   1.000
_cell.length_c   1.000
_cell.angle_alpha   90.00
_cell.angle_beta   90.00
_cell.angle_gamma   90.00
#
_symmetry.space_group_name_H-M   'P 1'
#
loop_
_entity.id
_entity.type
_entity.pdbx_description
1 polymer ?
#
loop_
_entity_poly.entity_id
_entity_poly.type
_entity_poly.pdbx_seq_one_letter_code
_entity_poly.pdbx_strand_id
1 'polypeptide(L)'
;NNFKFTMKDWMEVQHSELYSGSQLIMGLNPPFGVRASLANKFIDKALSFRPKLLILIVPKETQRLDEKDKYDLIWVDDKKLSGKVDFG
;
A
#
# COMPACT_ATOMS: atom_id res chain seq x y z
N ASN A 1 3.25 -24.27 5.75
CA ASN A 1 3.08 -22.84 6.05
C ASN A 1 4.43 -22.18 5.76
N ASN A 2 4.64 -21.68 4.53
CA ASN A 2 5.95 -21.17 4.09
C ASN A 2 5.88 -19.64 4.05
N PHE A 3 6.01 -19.01 5.21
CA PHE A 3 6.22 -17.57 5.28
C PHE A 3 7.62 -17.26 4.72
N LYS A 4 7.69 -16.34 3.75
CA LYS A 4 8.94 -15.89 3.14
C LYS A 4 9.04 -14.39 3.30
N PHE A 5 10.16 -13.93 3.83
CA PHE A 5 10.50 -12.52 3.90
C PHE A 5 11.62 -12.21 2.90
N THR A 6 11.58 -11.03 2.30
CA THR A 6 12.63 -10.55 1.41
C THR A 6 12.82 -9.06 1.64
N MET A 7 14.06 -8.65 1.88
CA MET A 7 14.44 -7.25 1.93
C MET A 7 14.81 -6.81 0.51
N LYS A 8 13.97 -5.96 -0.09
CA LYS A 8 14.15 -5.47 -1.45
C LYS A 8 13.52 -4.08 -1.58
N ASP A 9 14.05 -3.26 -2.48
CA ASP A 9 13.38 -2.02 -2.87
C ASP A 9 12.05 -2.34 -3.55
N TRP A 10 10.97 -1.78 -3.04
CA TRP A 10 9.62 -1.93 -3.59
C TRP A 10 9.56 -1.58 -5.08
N MET A 11 10.31 -0.57 -5.50
CA MET A 11 10.28 -0.08 -6.88
C MET A 11 10.91 -1.09 -7.86
N GLU A 12 11.77 -1.98 -7.37
CA GLU A 12 12.44 -3.03 -8.15
C GLU A 12 11.66 -4.36 -8.21
N VAL A 13 10.54 -4.49 -7.49
CA VAL A 13 9.70 -5.68 -7.56
C VAL A 13 9.04 -5.77 -8.93
N GLN A 14 9.17 -6.94 -9.57
CA GLN A 14 8.66 -7.23 -10.90
C GLN A 14 7.42 -8.13 -10.85
N HIS A 15 6.63 -8.08 -11.92
CA HIS A 15 5.41 -8.89 -12.07
C HIS A 15 5.67 -10.40 -11.99
N SER A 16 6.83 -10.88 -12.47
CA SER A 16 7.20 -12.30 -12.46
C SER A 16 7.52 -12.84 -11.07
N GLU A 17 7.72 -11.97 -10.08
CA GLU A 17 8.06 -12.37 -8.71
C GLU A 17 6.82 -12.65 -7.86
N LEU A 18 5.63 -12.25 -8.32
CA LEU A 18 4.37 -12.32 -7.59
C LEU A 18 3.34 -13.14 -8.37
N TYR A 19 2.29 -13.59 -7.67
CA TYR A 19 1.14 -14.21 -8.30
C TYR A 19 0.39 -13.24 -9.22
N SER A 20 -0.53 -13.75 -10.03
CA SER A 20 -1.42 -12.90 -10.82
C SER A 20 -2.25 -11.98 -9.93
N GLY A 21 -2.61 -10.79 -10.42
CA GLY A 21 -3.34 -9.78 -9.65
C GLY A 21 -4.61 -10.30 -8.97
N SER A 22 -5.39 -11.16 -9.64
CA SER A 22 -6.60 -11.79 -9.09
C SER A 22 -6.36 -12.70 -7.89
N GLN A 23 -5.11 -13.08 -7.64
CA GLN A 23 -4.68 -13.92 -6.51
C GLN A 23 -3.84 -13.14 -5.49
N LEU A 24 -3.65 -11.82 -5.69
CA LEU A 24 -2.84 -10.98 -4.81
C LEU A 24 -3.70 -10.17 -3.84
N ILE A 25 -3.31 -10.20 -2.57
CA ILE A 25 -3.73 -9.25 -1.55
C ILE A 25 -2.48 -8.46 -1.14
N MET A 26 -2.52 -7.14 -1.23
CA MET A 26 -1.39 -6.28 -0.89
C MET A 26 -1.74 -5.37 0.29
N GLY A 27 -0.92 -5.39 1.34
CA GLY A 27 -0.95 -4.41 2.42
C GLY A 27 0.26 -3.49 2.30
N LEU A 28 0.03 -2.18 2.25
CA LEU A 28 1.09 -1.18 2.11
C LEU A 28 1.01 -0.16 3.24
N ASN A 29 2.18 0.19 3.77
CA ASN A 29 2.41 1.37 4.61
C ASN A 29 3.41 2.28 3.88
N PRO A 30 2.97 3.02 2.84
CA PRO A 30 3.87 3.81 2.02
C PRO A 30 4.61 4.86 2.85
N PRO A 31 5.87 5.17 2.52
CA PRO A 31 6.61 6.21 3.22
C PRO A 31 5.94 7.58 3.07
N PHE A 32 5.91 8.34 4.15
CA PHE A 32 5.34 9.69 4.19
C PHE A 32 6.41 10.71 3.80
N GLY A 33 6.31 11.25 2.59
CA GLY A 33 7.16 12.33 2.08
C GLY A 33 6.42 13.67 1.99
N VAL A 34 7.14 14.74 1.66
CA VAL A 34 6.54 16.07 1.41
C VAL A 34 5.44 15.96 0.34
N ARG A 35 4.24 16.42 0.69
CA ARG A 35 3.04 16.45 -0.17
C ARG A 35 2.59 15.09 -0.74
N ALA A 36 2.80 13.98 -0.01
CA ALA A 36 2.33 12.63 -0.38
C ALA A 36 2.83 12.08 -1.74
N SER A 37 3.75 12.78 -2.41
CA SER A 37 4.24 12.41 -3.75
C SER A 37 4.89 11.02 -3.79
N LEU A 38 5.61 10.65 -2.74
CA LEU A 38 6.24 9.34 -2.61
C LEU A 38 5.20 8.23 -2.37
N ALA A 39 4.19 8.50 -1.54
CA ALA A 39 3.10 7.56 -1.29
C ALA A 39 2.32 7.25 -2.58
N ASN A 40 2.01 8.27 -3.39
CA ASN A 40 1.32 8.08 -4.67
C ASN A 40 2.12 7.20 -5.64
N LYS A 41 3.45 7.36 -5.71
CA LYS A 41 4.32 6.49 -6.54
C LYS A 41 4.29 5.03 -6.09
N PHE A 42 4.31 4.81 -4.77
CA PHE A 42 4.22 3.46 -4.19
C PHE A 42 2.88 2.80 -4.54
N ILE A 43 1.80 3.57 -4.44
CA ILE A 43 0.45 3.12 -4.76
C ILE A 43 0.31 2.87 -6.27
N ASP A 44 0.76 3.78 -7.13
CA ASP A 44 0.71 3.59 -8.59
C ASP A 44 1.48 2.35 -9.04
N LYS A 45 2.62 2.05 -8.40
CA LYS A 45 3.34 0.79 -8.60
C LYS A 45 2.50 -0.42 -8.18
N ALA A 46 1.85 -0.39 -7.01
CA ALA A 46 0.97 -1.48 -6.58
C ALA A 46 -0.22 -1.70 -7.53
N LEU A 47 -0.80 -0.61 -8.04
CA LEU A 47 -1.89 -0.66 -9.00
C LEU A 47 -1.48 -1.33 -10.32
N SER A 48 -0.20 -1.31 -10.70
CA SER A 48 0.26 -2.01 -11.91
C SER A 48 0.02 -3.51 -11.80
N PHE A 49 0.16 -4.09 -10.61
CA PHE A 49 -0.06 -5.52 -10.34
C PHE A 49 -1.53 -5.94 -10.31
N ARG A 50 -2.48 -4.98 -10.31
CA ARG A 50 -3.93 -5.22 -10.25
C ARG A 50 -4.34 -6.21 -9.14
N PRO A 51 -3.92 -6.00 -7.89
CA PRO A 51 -4.28 -6.90 -6.80
C PRO A 51 -5.80 -6.99 -6.61
N LYS A 52 -6.29 -8.15 -6.17
CA LYS A 52 -7.71 -8.35 -5.83
C LYS A 52 -8.15 -7.44 -4.68
N LEU A 53 -7.24 -7.20 -3.73
CA LEU A 53 -7.47 -6.34 -2.56
C LEU A 53 -6.22 -5.55 -2.23
N LEU A 54 -6.38 -4.25 -2.01
CA LEU A 54 -5.34 -3.34 -1.60
C LEU A 54 -5.72 -2.71 -0.25
N ILE A 55 -4.88 -2.89 0.76
CA ILE A 55 -5.03 -2.31 2.09
C ILE A 55 -3.96 -1.23 2.24
N LEU A 56 -4.38 0.01 2.47
CA LEU A 56 -3.48 1.16 2.56
C LEU A 56 -3.53 1.78 3.95
N ILE A 57 -2.35 1.95 4.56
CA ILE A 57 -2.18 2.76 5.76
C ILE A 57 -1.48 4.05 5.32
N VAL A 58 -2.25 5.13 5.20
CA VAL A 58 -1.80 6.40 4.65
C VAL A 58 -2.34 7.58 5.47
N PRO A 59 -1.70 8.76 5.43
CA PRO A 59 -2.22 9.97 6.05
C PRO A 59 -3.50 10.41 5.32
N LYS A 60 -4.34 11.23 5.98
CA LYS A 60 -5.60 11.70 5.40
C LYS A 60 -5.41 12.55 4.14
N GLU A 61 -4.20 13.10 3.94
CA GLU A 61 -3.82 13.94 2.82
C GLU A 61 -3.45 13.16 1.55
N THR A 62 -3.32 11.83 1.62
CA THR A 62 -3.05 11.00 0.43
C THR A 62 -4.26 10.98 -0.49
N GLN A 63 -4.00 11.03 -1.80
CA GLN A 63 -5.05 11.00 -2.81
C GLN A 63 -5.85 9.69 -2.72
N ARG A 64 -7.18 9.82 -2.73
CA ARG A 64 -8.10 8.69 -2.64
C ARG A 64 -8.15 7.92 -3.95
N LEU A 65 -8.16 6.59 -3.85
CA LEU A 65 -8.16 5.71 -5.02
C LEU A 65 -9.56 5.48 -5.60
N ASP A 66 -10.57 5.54 -4.75
CA ASP A 66 -11.98 5.49 -5.12
C ASP A 66 -12.42 6.71 -5.96
N GLU A 67 -11.68 7.82 -5.88
CA GLU A 67 -11.88 9.00 -6.74
C GLU A 67 -11.19 8.86 -8.13
N LYS A 68 -10.34 7.84 -8.30
CA LYS A 68 -9.51 7.61 -9.52
C LYS A 68 -10.07 6.48 -10.40
N ASP A 69 -11.31 6.03 -10.17
CA ASP A 69 -12.06 5.00 -10.93
C ASP A 69 -11.50 3.56 -10.94
N LYS A 70 -10.46 3.22 -10.16
CA LYS A 70 -9.82 1.89 -10.26
C LYS A 70 -10.26 0.84 -9.23
N TYR A 71 -10.76 1.25 -8.07
CA TYR A 71 -11.13 0.35 -6.98
C TYR A 71 -12.35 0.87 -6.24
N ASP A 72 -13.24 -0.05 -5.88
CA ASP A 72 -14.35 0.23 -4.97
C ASP A 72 -13.83 0.29 -3.54
N LEU A 73 -14.18 1.37 -2.83
CA LEU A 73 -13.91 1.48 -1.41
C LEU A 73 -14.88 0.60 -0.63
N ILE A 74 -14.35 -0.45 0.01
CA ILE A 74 -15.16 -1.36 0.83
C ILE A 74 -15.06 -1.08 2.33
N TRP A 75 -14.00 -0.39 2.78
CA TRP A 75 -13.79 -0.10 4.21
C TRP A 75 -12.80 1.06 4.42
N VAL A 76 -13.05 1.87 5.46
CA VAL A 76 -12.16 2.93 5.96
C VAL A 76 -12.17 2.90 7.48
N ASP A 77 -10.99 3.05 8.09
CA ASP A 77 -10.83 3.44 9.48
C ASP A 77 -9.99 4.71 9.54
N ASP A 78 -10.56 5.75 10.14
CA ASP A 78 -9.98 7.07 10.21
C ASP A 78 -9.51 7.44 11.63
N LYS A 79 -9.57 6.47 12.56
CA LYS A 79 -9.02 6.62 13.91
C LYS A 79 -7.51 6.79 13.83
N LYS A 80 -7.02 7.93 14.32
CA LYS A 80 -5.58 8.21 14.40
C LYS A 80 -4.94 7.27 15.42
N LEU A 81 -4.11 6.35 14.95
CA LEU A 81 -3.22 5.58 15.80
C LEU A 81 -2.02 6.47 16.17
N SER A 82 -2.02 7.02 17.38
CA SER A 82 -0.81 7.65 17.93
C SER A 82 0.09 6.55 18.48
N GLY A 83 1.20 6.26 17.80
CA GLY A 83 2.25 5.41 18.39
C GLY A 83 2.76 6.08 19.67
N LYS A 84 2.63 5.40 20.81
CA LYS A 84 3.41 5.78 21.99
C LYS A 84 4.85 5.35 21.71
N VAL A 85 5.77 6.31 21.79
CA VAL A 85 7.20 6.02 21.78
C VAL A 85 7.55 5.70 23.23
N ASP A 86 7.64 4.42 23.58
CA ASP A 86 8.20 4.01 24.87
C ASP A 86 9.72 4.18 24.77
N PHE A 87 10.24 5.28 25.32
CA PHE A 87 11.67 5.40 25.61
C PHE A 87 11.92 4.57 26.88
N GLY A 88 12.28 3.30 26.68
CA GLY A 88 12.89 2.46 27.72
C GLY A 88 14.35 2.82 27.94
#